data_AF-A0A7C4BRY8-F1
#
_entry.id   AF-A0A7C4BRY8-F1
#
_cell.length_a   1.000
_cell.length_b   1.000
_cell.length_c   1.000
_cell.angle_alpha   90.00
_cell.angle_beta   90.00
_cell.angle_gamma   90.00
#
_symmetry.space_group_name_H-M   'P 1'
#
loop_
_entity.id
_entity.type
_entity.pdbx_description
1 polymer ?
#
loop_
_entity_poly.entity_id
_entity_poly.type
_entity_poly.pdbx_seq_one_letter_code
_entity_poly.pdbx_strand_id
1 'polypeptide(L)'
;MKLVKALIALGILFGIILFPGCSTTGNTSKTNSVNFEQIGITIPEITETATFYKYESNGKTISFFAVKSFDGKIKVAFNACDVCYPEKKGYRQEGNYMVCNYCGLKFSINGIGTENKFGGGCWPGYLPSQAIGNKIVIEKSDLEGGKWRF
;
A
#
# COMPACT_ATOMS: atom_id res chain seq x y z
N MET A 1 -54.74 16.77 -12.46
CA MET A 1 -54.64 16.94 -10.99
C MET A 1 -56.01 16.72 -10.36
N LYS A 2 -56.28 15.53 -9.80
CA LYS A 2 -57.05 15.32 -8.55
C LYS A 2 -56.59 13.98 -7.97
N LEU A 3 -56.33 14.02 -6.68
CA LEU A 3 -55.55 13.09 -5.87
C LEU A 3 -56.40 11.93 -5.30
N VAL A 4 -55.80 10.72 -5.31
CA VAL A 4 -55.55 9.81 -4.16
C VAL A 4 -56.75 9.36 -3.30
N LYS A 5 -56.92 8.03 -3.14
CA LYS A 5 -56.63 7.26 -1.90
C LYS A 5 -57.16 5.82 -1.99
N ALA A 6 -56.21 4.89 -1.93
CA ALA A 6 -56.41 3.48 -1.61
C ALA A 6 -56.81 3.29 -0.15
N LEU A 7 -57.58 2.25 0.15
CA LEU A 7 -57.74 1.62 1.47
C LEU A 7 -58.58 0.34 1.34
N ILE A 8 -57.96 -0.85 1.42
CA ILE A 8 -58.57 -2.13 1.85
C ILE A 8 -57.40 -2.93 2.47
N ALA A 9 -57.21 -2.92 3.79
CA ALA A 9 -57.88 -3.70 4.83
C ALA A 9 -57.26 -5.11 5.04
N LEU A 10 -57.10 -5.41 6.33
CA LEU A 10 -56.26 -6.40 7.00
C LEU A 10 -56.83 -7.83 6.90
N GLY A 11 -55.98 -8.84 6.80
CA GLY A 11 -56.33 -10.26 6.96
C GLY A 11 -55.18 -11.04 7.60
N ILE A 12 -55.34 -11.37 8.88
CA ILE A 12 -54.41 -12.09 9.76
C ILE A 12 -54.67 -13.61 9.61
N LEU A 13 -53.65 -14.47 9.49
CA LEU A 13 -53.52 -15.69 10.33
C LEU A 13 -52.24 -16.51 10.08
N PHE A 14 -51.53 -16.74 11.19
CA PHE A 14 -50.71 -17.89 11.59
C PHE A 14 -50.40 -19.03 10.60
N GLY A 15 -49.11 -19.37 10.54
CA GLY A 15 -48.61 -20.64 10.03
C GLY A 15 -47.13 -20.85 10.39
N ILE A 16 -46.87 -21.26 11.64
CA ILE A 16 -45.57 -21.76 12.09
C ILE A 16 -45.32 -23.09 11.35
N ILE A 17 -44.30 -23.13 10.50
CA ILE A 17 -43.76 -24.39 9.96
C ILE A 17 -42.28 -24.46 10.31
N LEU A 18 -41.96 -25.46 11.13
CA LEU A 18 -40.63 -25.85 11.57
C LEU A 18 -39.78 -26.29 10.36
N PHE A 19 -38.60 -25.71 10.21
CA PHE A 19 -37.56 -26.13 9.29
C PHE A 19 -36.80 -27.34 9.85
N PRO A 20 -36.72 -28.49 9.16
CA PRO A 20 -35.59 -29.40 9.29
C PRO A 20 -34.53 -29.00 8.27
N GLY A 21 -33.33 -28.71 8.78
CA GLY A 21 -32.19 -28.27 7.99
C GLY A 21 -31.72 -29.29 6.95
N CYS A 22 -31.11 -28.76 5.89
CA CYS A 22 -30.04 -29.44 5.19
C CYS A 22 -28.79 -28.57 5.36
N SER A 23 -27.96 -28.95 6.32
CA SER A 23 -26.61 -28.43 6.50
C SER A 23 -25.77 -28.85 5.30
N THR A 24 -25.75 -28.03 4.25
CA THR A 24 -24.62 -28.03 3.32
C THR A 24 -23.45 -27.40 4.06
N THR A 25 -22.55 -28.25 4.53
CA THR A 25 -21.17 -27.89 4.88
C THR A 25 -20.55 -27.26 3.64
N GLY A 26 -20.73 -25.95 3.51
CA GLY A 26 -19.94 -25.14 2.62
C GLY A 26 -18.53 -25.13 3.19
N ASN A 27 -17.68 -26.01 2.65
CA ASN A 27 -16.24 -25.79 2.74
C ASN A 27 -16.00 -24.43 2.08
N THR A 28 -15.90 -23.39 2.90
CA THR A 28 -15.28 -22.12 2.51
C THR A 28 -13.82 -22.45 2.28
N SER A 29 -13.52 -22.98 1.09
CA SER A 29 -12.18 -22.97 0.54
C SER A 29 -11.79 -21.50 0.47
N LYS A 30 -11.04 -21.03 1.48
CA LYS A 30 -10.22 -19.83 1.35
C LYS A 30 -9.30 -20.10 0.16
N THR A 31 -9.73 -19.66 -1.01
CA THR A 31 -8.87 -19.57 -2.18
C THR A 31 -7.82 -18.54 -1.80
N ASN A 32 -6.66 -19.00 -1.35
CA ASN A 32 -5.47 -18.17 -1.26
C ASN A 32 -5.08 -17.88 -2.71
N SER A 33 -5.70 -16.86 -3.32
CA SER A 33 -5.22 -16.28 -4.56
C SER A 33 -3.82 -15.74 -4.27
N VAL A 34 -2.81 -16.49 -4.69
CA VAL A 34 -1.43 -16.05 -4.69
C VAL A 34 -1.37 -14.90 -5.70
N ASN A 35 -1.39 -13.67 -5.19
CA ASN A 35 -1.27 -12.50 -6.05
C ASN A 35 0.19 -12.32 -6.46
N PHE A 36 0.54 -12.78 -7.66
CA PHE A 36 1.87 -12.60 -8.24
C PHE A 36 2.15 -11.14 -8.63
N GLU A 37 1.15 -10.25 -8.60
CA GLU A 37 1.28 -8.83 -8.95
C GLU A 37 1.76 -7.96 -7.78
N GLN A 38 1.99 -8.55 -6.61
CA GLN A 38 2.38 -7.84 -5.40
C GLN A 38 3.74 -8.28 -4.88
N ILE A 39 4.44 -7.35 -4.24
CA ILE A 39 5.61 -7.61 -3.41
C ILE A 39 5.21 -7.40 -1.94
N GLY A 40 5.52 -8.39 -1.10
CA GLY A 40 5.25 -8.33 0.33
C GLY A 40 6.54 -8.35 1.14
N ILE A 41 6.73 -7.33 1.98
CA ILE A 41 7.85 -7.24 2.94
C ILE A 41 7.31 -7.53 4.34
N THR A 42 7.91 -8.48 5.05
CA THR A 42 7.50 -8.86 6.40
C THR A 42 7.77 -7.71 7.37
N ILE A 43 6.74 -7.20 8.05
CA ILE A 43 6.85 -6.04 8.95
C ILE A 43 7.93 -6.22 10.04
N PRO A 44 8.02 -7.38 10.72
CA PRO A 44 9.10 -7.64 11.68
C PRO A 44 10.53 -7.49 11.15
N GLU A 45 10.74 -7.62 9.84
CA GLU A 45 12.07 -7.46 9.21
C GLU A 45 12.40 -5.99 8.95
N ILE A 46 11.42 -5.10 9.02
CA ILE A 46 11.61 -3.67 8.78
C ILE A 46 11.98 -2.99 10.10
N THR A 47 13.24 -2.55 10.18
CA THR A 47 13.81 -1.94 11.37
C THR A 47 13.90 -0.41 11.25
N GLU A 48 14.42 0.25 12.29
CA GLU A 48 14.75 1.70 12.26
C GLU A 48 15.91 2.02 11.31
N THR A 49 16.67 1.01 10.87
CA THR A 49 17.65 1.12 9.79
C THR A 49 16.99 0.76 8.48
N ALA A 50 17.04 1.68 7.52
CA ALA A 50 16.47 1.54 6.21
C ALA A 50 17.10 0.37 5.46
N THR A 51 16.26 -0.52 4.97
CA THR A 51 16.67 -1.57 4.05
C THR A 51 16.35 -1.13 2.63
N PHE A 52 17.34 -1.20 1.76
CA PHE A 52 17.20 -0.87 0.34
C PHE A 52 16.98 -2.13 -0.47
N TYR A 53 15.93 -2.11 -1.28
CA TYR A 53 15.50 -3.21 -2.13
C TYR A 53 15.71 -2.85 -3.60
N LYS A 54 15.79 -3.88 -4.43
CA LYS A 54 15.86 -3.79 -5.89
C LYS A 54 14.79 -4.69 -6.49
N TYR A 55 14.12 -4.18 -7.51
CA TYR A 55 13.14 -4.91 -8.31
C TYR A 55 13.52 -4.79 -9.78
N GLU A 56 13.68 -5.93 -10.46
CA GLU A 56 14.00 -5.97 -11.89
C GLU A 56 12.71 -6.02 -12.70
N SER A 57 12.52 -5.08 -13.62
CA SER A 57 11.42 -5.11 -14.59
C SER A 57 11.91 -4.62 -15.95
N ASN A 58 11.74 -5.46 -16.98
CA ASN A 58 12.05 -5.14 -18.37
C ASN A 58 13.46 -4.55 -18.58
N GLY A 59 14.47 -5.12 -17.92
CA GLY A 59 15.87 -4.68 -18.02
C GLY A 59 16.19 -3.40 -17.26
N LYS A 60 15.27 -2.89 -16.42
CA LYS A 60 15.52 -1.79 -15.48
C LYS A 60 15.48 -2.29 -14.04
N THR A 61 16.47 -1.87 -13.27
CA THR A 61 16.51 -2.03 -11.81
C THR A 61 15.83 -0.85 -11.13
N ILE A 62 14.67 -1.09 -10.52
CA ILE A 62 13.93 -0.12 -9.73
C ILE A 62 14.37 -0.28 -8.27
N SER A 63 14.88 0.79 -7.66
CA SER A 63 15.32 0.76 -6.26
C SER A 63 14.37 1.53 -5.35
N PHE A 64 14.08 0.96 -4.19
CA PHE A 64 13.22 1.55 -3.17
C PHE A 64 13.72 1.14 -1.78
N PHE A 65 13.19 1.76 -0.73
CA PHE A 65 13.55 1.40 0.64
C PHE A 65 12.33 1.28 1.53
N ALA A 66 12.48 0.50 2.60
CA ALA A 66 11.54 0.46 3.72
C ALA A 66 12.29 0.76 5.02
N VAL A 67 11.67 1.54 5.90
CA VAL A 67 12.22 1.90 7.21
C VAL A 67 11.08 2.13 8.20
N LYS A 68 11.29 1.74 9.46
CA LYS A 68 10.39 2.05 10.57
C LYS A 68 10.76 3.43 11.12
N SER A 69 9.84 4.38 11.05
CA SER A 69 10.01 5.69 11.70
C SER A 69 10.00 5.56 13.22
N PHE A 70 10.48 6.60 13.91
CA PHE A 70 10.51 6.62 15.37
C PHE A 70 9.10 6.61 16.01
N ASP A 71 8.06 6.99 15.26
CA ASP A 71 6.66 6.86 15.69
C ASP A 71 6.09 5.44 15.46
N GLY A 72 6.96 4.48 15.10
CA GLY A 72 6.61 3.07 14.89
C GLY A 72 5.95 2.77 13.54
N LYS A 73 5.70 3.77 12.70
CA LYS A 73 5.09 3.55 11.37
C LYS A 73 6.12 3.03 10.37
N ILE A 74 5.67 2.23 9.42
CA ILE A 74 6.53 1.82 8.29
C ILE A 74 6.43 2.84 7.17
N LYS A 75 7.59 3.23 6.65
CA LYS A 75 7.76 4.20 5.58
C LYS A 75 8.39 3.51 4.39
N VAL A 76 7.78 3.69 3.23
CA VAL A 76 8.27 3.14 1.95
C VAL A 76 8.31 4.27 0.94
N ALA A 77 9.39 4.31 0.16
CA ALA A 77 9.56 5.25 -0.94
C ALA A 77 10.59 4.75 -1.94
N PHE A 78 10.57 5.30 -3.16
CA PHE A 78 11.61 5.09 -4.15
C PHE A 78 12.96 5.64 -3.64
N ASN A 79 14.03 4.95 -4.02
CA ASN A 79 15.40 5.40 -3.80
C ASN A 79 15.85 6.40 -4.90
N ALA A 80 14.99 7.34 -5.24
CA ALA A 80 15.16 8.41 -6.22
C ALA A 80 14.04 9.45 -6.02
N CYS A 81 14.28 10.73 -6.35
CA CYS A 81 13.25 11.77 -6.34
C CYS A 81 12.91 12.26 -7.73
N ASP A 82 11.91 13.12 -7.85
CA ASP A 82 11.36 13.52 -9.14
C ASP A 82 12.23 14.59 -9.82
N VAL A 83 13.20 15.15 -9.09
CA VAL A 83 14.08 16.23 -9.54
C VAL A 83 15.50 15.71 -9.82
N CYS A 84 16.14 15.07 -8.85
CA CYS A 84 17.55 14.66 -8.94
C CYS A 84 17.74 13.25 -9.50
N TYR A 85 16.69 12.57 -9.98
CA TYR A 85 16.82 11.22 -10.54
C TYR A 85 17.82 11.09 -11.72
N PRO A 86 18.08 12.11 -12.58
CA PRO A 86 19.05 11.94 -13.66
C PRO A 86 20.46 11.61 -13.15
N GLU A 87 20.77 11.98 -11.90
CA GLU A 87 22.09 11.80 -11.28
C GLU A 87 22.33 10.38 -10.73
N LYS A 88 21.27 9.58 -10.60
CA LYS A 88 21.32 8.16 -10.18
C LYS A 88 22.08 7.91 -8.87
N LYS A 89 22.03 8.86 -7.92
CA LYS A 89 22.73 8.75 -6.62
C LYS A 89 21.90 8.18 -5.48
N GLY A 90 20.57 8.23 -5.59
CA GLY A 90 19.65 7.77 -4.55
C GLY A 90 19.80 8.49 -3.20
N TYR A 91 19.51 7.76 -2.13
CA TYR A 91 19.44 8.25 -0.76
C TYR A 91 20.30 7.42 0.19
N ARG A 92 20.65 8.03 1.31
CA ARG A 92 21.21 7.33 2.49
C ARG A 92 20.46 7.78 3.74
N GLN A 93 20.43 6.93 4.75
CA GLN A 93 19.92 7.31 6.06
C GLN A 93 21.03 7.97 6.89
N GLU A 94 20.68 9.06 7.57
CA GLU A 94 21.50 9.70 8.62
C GLU A 94 20.62 9.94 9.85
N GLY A 95 20.71 9.05 10.84
CA GLY A 95 19.84 9.09 12.02
C GLY A 95 18.36 9.03 11.62
N ASN A 96 17.61 10.08 11.98
CA ASN A 96 16.17 10.18 11.71
C ASN A 96 15.84 10.83 10.34
N TYR A 97 16.85 11.00 9.48
CA TYR A 97 16.69 11.65 8.19
C TYR A 97 17.06 10.71 7.04
N MET A 98 16.36 10.88 5.92
CA MET A 98 16.75 10.35 4.62
C MET A 98 17.37 11.47 3.81
N VAL A 99 18.61 11.30 3.37
CA VAL A 99 19.43 12.36 2.76
C VAL A 99 19.69 12.03 1.30
N CYS A 100 19.40 12.98 0.40
CA CYS A 100 19.72 12.82 -1.01
C CYS A 100 21.25 12.79 -1.19
N ASN A 101 21.77 11.78 -1.88
CA ASN A 101 23.20 11.65 -2.12
C ASN A 101 23.73 12.62 -3.18
N TYR A 102 22.85 13.30 -3.91
CA TYR A 102 23.24 14.33 -4.87
C TYR A 102 23.23 15.74 -4.25
N CYS A 103 22.07 16.23 -3.81
CA CYS A 103 21.93 17.62 -3.35
C CYS A 103 22.05 17.82 -1.84
N GLY A 104 22.16 16.74 -1.04
CA GLY A 104 22.35 16.81 0.41
C GLY A 104 21.12 17.24 1.22
N LEU A 105 19.98 17.51 0.59
CA LEU A 105 18.74 17.81 1.30
C LEU A 105 18.32 16.63 2.20
N LYS A 106 17.84 16.98 3.39
CA LYS A 106 17.47 16.04 4.46
C LYS A 106 15.97 16.04 4.64
N PHE A 107 15.39 14.85 4.71
CA PHE A 107 13.95 14.64 4.86
C PHE A 107 13.70 13.82 6.11
N SER A 108 12.84 14.30 7.00
CA SER A 108 12.43 13.53 8.18
C SER A 108 11.82 12.21 7.75
N ILE A 109 12.28 11.09 8.31
CA ILE A 109 11.72 9.77 7.99
C ILE A 109 10.22 9.73 8.30
N ASN A 110 9.75 10.43 9.33
CA ASN A 110 8.32 10.52 9.67
C ASN A 110 7.47 11.13 8.55
N GLY A 111 8.04 12.03 7.76
CA GLY A 111 7.33 12.68 6.66
C GLY A 111 7.22 11.81 5.40
N ILE A 112 8.07 10.78 5.26
CA ILE A 112 8.10 9.92 4.08
C ILE A 112 6.75 9.18 3.93
N GLY A 113 6.23 9.17 2.71
CA GLY A 113 4.93 8.60 2.36
C GLY A 113 3.73 9.35 2.94
N THR A 114 3.94 10.50 3.59
CA THR A 114 2.90 11.31 4.24
C THR A 114 2.88 12.73 3.70
N GLU A 115 4.02 13.43 3.76
CA GLU A 115 4.18 14.81 3.28
C GLU A 115 4.40 14.88 1.76
N ASN A 116 4.95 13.81 1.18
CA ASN A 116 5.32 13.73 -0.25
C ASN A 116 4.37 12.85 -1.08
N LYS A 117 3.13 12.61 -0.63
CA LYS A 117 2.17 11.71 -1.32
C LYS A 117 1.83 12.12 -2.76
N PHE A 118 1.90 13.41 -3.09
CA PHE A 118 1.55 13.92 -4.42
C PHE A 118 2.71 13.83 -5.44
N GLY A 119 3.90 13.37 -5.03
CA GLY A 119 5.08 13.33 -5.90
C GLY A 119 5.56 14.73 -6.34
N GLY A 120 6.40 14.77 -7.37
CA GLY A 120 6.82 15.99 -8.07
C GLY A 120 7.91 16.83 -7.41
N GLY A 121 8.48 16.40 -6.28
CA GLY A 121 9.43 17.19 -5.49
C GLY A 121 10.76 16.50 -5.20
N CYS A 122 11.63 17.20 -4.47
CA CYS A 122 12.96 16.70 -4.05
C CYS A 122 12.93 15.60 -2.97
N TRP A 123 11.76 15.35 -2.36
CA TRP A 123 11.58 14.22 -1.44
C TRP A 123 11.84 12.89 -2.13
N PRO A 124 12.20 11.82 -1.39
CA PRO A 124 12.15 10.46 -1.94
C PRO A 124 10.85 10.23 -2.69
N GLY A 125 10.90 9.63 -3.88
CA GLY A 125 9.74 9.46 -4.74
C GLY A 125 8.67 8.65 -4.01
N TYR A 126 7.42 9.12 -4.07
CA TYR A 126 6.33 8.42 -3.41
C TYR A 126 6.11 7.04 -4.02
N LEU A 127 6.03 6.02 -3.17
CA LEU A 127 5.70 4.64 -3.55
C LEU A 127 4.49 4.20 -2.70
N PRO A 128 3.30 4.08 -3.30
CA PRO A 128 2.14 3.54 -2.61
C PRO A 128 2.44 2.17 -2.00
N SER A 129 1.99 1.99 -0.76
CA SER A 129 2.14 0.73 -0.03
C SER A 129 1.08 0.63 1.06
N GLN A 130 0.72 -0.60 1.42
CA GLN A 130 -0.34 -0.88 2.39
C GLN A 130 0.08 -1.96 3.38
N ALA A 131 -0.28 -1.79 4.65
CA ALA A 131 -0.10 -2.86 5.64
C ALA A 131 -1.27 -3.85 5.52
N ILE A 132 -0.97 -5.09 5.14
CA ILE A 132 -1.95 -6.19 5.03
C ILE A 132 -1.44 -7.35 5.88
N GLY A 133 -2.13 -7.62 6.98
CA GLY A 133 -1.69 -8.61 7.96
C GLY A 133 -0.32 -8.24 8.54
N ASN A 134 0.67 -9.13 8.40
CA ASN A 134 2.03 -8.92 8.89
C ASN A 134 2.99 -8.43 7.79
N LYS A 135 2.48 -7.93 6.66
CA LYS A 135 3.30 -7.47 5.53
C LYS A 135 2.98 -6.03 5.14
N ILE A 136 4.00 -5.34 4.65
CA ILE A 136 3.81 -4.20 3.76
C ILE A 136 3.73 -4.72 2.33
N VAL A 137 2.64 -4.41 1.65
CA VAL A 137 2.34 -4.81 0.29
C VAL A 137 2.52 -3.62 -0.64
N ILE A 138 3.21 -3.85 -1.75
CA ILE A 138 3.47 -2.89 -2.84
C ILE A 138 3.00 -3.55 -4.13
N GLU A 139 2.20 -2.85 -4.93
CA GLU A 139 1.80 -3.32 -6.25
C GLU A 139 2.99 -3.18 -7.22
N LYS A 140 3.25 -4.20 -8.04
CA LYS A 140 4.27 -4.14 -9.08
C LYS A 140 4.01 -3.02 -10.07
N SER A 141 2.74 -2.75 -10.39
CA SER A 141 2.33 -1.65 -11.25
C SER A 141 2.79 -0.28 -10.71
N ASP A 142 2.80 -0.09 -9.39
CA ASP A 142 3.26 1.16 -8.78
C ASP A 142 4.78 1.32 -8.90
N LEU A 143 5.53 0.23 -8.70
CA LEU A 143 6.98 0.21 -8.95
C LEU A 143 7.28 0.55 -10.42
N GLU A 144 6.62 -0.14 -11.34
CA GLU A 144 6.81 0.04 -12.78
C GLU A 144 6.38 1.42 -13.27
N GLY A 145 5.32 2.00 -12.68
CA GLY A 145 4.92 3.39 -12.91
C GLY A 145 6.00 4.40 -12.49
N GLY A 146 6.82 4.06 -11.49
CA GLY A 146 7.95 4.88 -11.05
C GLY A 146 9.27 4.63 -11.79
N LYS A 147 9.31 3.71 -12.75
CA LYS A 147 10.55 3.27 -13.43
C LYS A 147 11.31 4.39 -14.15
N TRP A 148 10.65 5.49 -14.50
CA TRP A 148 11.27 6.62 -15.19
C TRP A 148 12.34 7.32 -14.35
N ARG A 149 12.31 7.14 -13.03
CA ARG A 149 13.37 7.62 -12.12
C ARG A 149 14.68 6.84 -12.28
N PHE A 150 14.65 5.65 -12.89
CA PHE A 150 15.79 4.73 -13.02
C PHE A 150 16.17 4.54 -14.49
#